data_AF-A0A920VC65-F1
#
_entry.id   AF-A0A920VC65-F1
#
_cell.length_a   1.000
_cell.length_b   1.000
_cell.length_c   1.000
_cell.angle_alpha   90.00
_cell.angle_beta   90.00
_cell.angle_gamma   90.00
#
_symmetry.space_group_name_H-M   'P 1'
#
loop_
_entity.id
_entity.type
_entity.pdbx_description
1 polymer ?
#
loop_
_entity_poly.entity_id
_entity_poly.type
_entity_poly.pdbx_seq_one_letter_code
_entity_poly.pdbx_strand_id
1 'polypeptide(L)'
;MSITGEPGRGPMRVGIAISDTAAGMFLGQGILLALLERERTGKGQWVHTSLLESMLSKLDFQGARYTMLGDIPAQQGNDHPTAFPMGTFACADGFVNIAAPTERCGRAFSMRLRMRLASSRGVRITSRAYAQQAAT
;
A
#
# COMPACT_ATOMS: atom_id res chain seq x y z
N MET A 1 -1.82 -4.39 -11.81
CA MET A 1 -2.33 -3.06 -12.25
C MET A 1 -3.78 -2.81 -11.86
N SER A 2 -4.65 -3.82 -11.82
CA SER A 2 -6.08 -3.68 -11.47
C SER A 2 -6.36 -3.04 -10.11
N ILE A 3 -5.41 -3.09 -9.17
CA ILE A 3 -5.54 -2.52 -7.82
C ILE A 3 -4.86 -1.16 -7.64
N THR A 4 -4.13 -0.69 -8.65
CA THR A 4 -3.29 0.52 -8.57
C THR A 4 -3.96 1.66 -9.32
N GLY A 5 -4.13 2.81 -8.67
CA GLY A 5 -4.68 4.03 -9.27
C GLY A 5 -5.96 4.52 -8.59
N GLU A 6 -6.56 5.56 -9.15
CA GLU A 6 -7.86 6.08 -8.70
C GLU A 6 -9.02 5.16 -9.13
N PRO A 7 -10.05 4.98 -8.28
CA PRO A 7 -11.25 4.25 -8.65
C PRO A 7 -11.90 4.78 -9.93
N GLY A 8 -12.23 3.88 -10.87
CA GLY A 8 -12.95 4.21 -12.10
C GLY A 8 -12.08 4.85 -13.20
N ARG A 9 -10.77 5.01 -13.00
CA ARG A 9 -9.85 5.55 -14.01
C ARG A 9 -9.20 4.47 -14.90
N GLY A 10 -9.53 3.21 -14.67
CA GLY A 10 -8.91 2.06 -15.35
C GLY A 10 -7.52 1.73 -14.78
N PRO A 11 -6.95 0.57 -15.12
CA PRO A 11 -5.71 0.07 -14.52
C PRO A 11 -4.55 1.04 -14.70
N MET A 12 -3.80 1.32 -13.63
CA MET A 12 -2.59 2.14 -13.71
C MET A 12 -1.34 1.31 -13.46
N ARG A 13 -0.28 1.62 -14.22
CA ARG A 13 1.06 1.07 -13.96
C ARG A 13 1.66 1.74 -12.73
N VAL A 14 2.53 1.02 -12.05
CA VAL A 14 3.42 1.62 -11.04
C VAL A 14 4.46 2.48 -11.77
N GLY A 15 4.93 3.55 -11.13
CA GLY A 15 5.88 4.52 -11.70
C GLY A 15 7.29 3.98 -11.96
N ILE A 16 7.58 2.74 -11.57
CA ILE A 16 8.85 2.04 -11.78
C ILE A 16 8.62 0.67 -12.40
N ALA A 17 9.68 0.03 -12.89
CA ALA A 17 9.68 -1.36 -13.33
C ALA A 17 9.58 -2.31 -12.13
N ILE A 18 8.41 -2.35 -11.49
CA ILE A 18 8.21 -3.05 -10.22
C ILE A 18 8.39 -4.57 -10.35
N SER A 19 7.98 -5.17 -11.47
CA SER A 19 8.19 -6.58 -11.77
C SER A 19 9.66 -6.93 -11.85
N ASP A 20 10.43 -6.11 -12.56
CA ASP A 20 11.83 -6.38 -12.89
C ASP A 20 12.69 -6.23 -11.63
N THR A 21 12.45 -5.15 -10.88
CA THR A 21 13.14 -4.90 -9.61
C THR A 21 12.81 -5.97 -8.57
N ALA A 22 11.54 -6.36 -8.44
CA ALA A 22 11.15 -7.42 -7.49
C ALA A 22 11.75 -8.78 -7.87
N ALA A 23 11.65 -9.20 -9.14
CA ALA A 23 12.23 -10.45 -9.60
C ALA A 23 13.76 -10.48 -9.43
N GLY A 24 14.44 -9.37 -9.75
CA GLY A 24 15.87 -9.22 -9.55
C GLY A 24 16.27 -9.33 -8.07
N MET A 25 15.49 -8.74 -7.16
CA MET A 25 15.72 -8.89 -5.71
C MET A 25 15.56 -10.34 -5.25
N PHE A 26 14.50 -11.04 -5.68
CA PHE A 26 14.31 -12.46 -5.35
C PHE A 26 15.42 -13.34 -5.91
N LEU A 27 15.87 -13.07 -7.14
CA LEU A 27 16.99 -13.79 -7.74
C LEU A 27 18.29 -13.55 -6.97
N GLY A 28 18.56 -12.29 -6.59
CA GLY A 28 19.71 -11.94 -5.76
C GLY A 28 19.70 -12.69 -4.42
N GLN A 29 18.56 -12.73 -3.74
CA GLN A 29 18.39 -13.51 -2.51
C GLN A 29 18.62 -15.01 -2.74
N GLY A 30 18.07 -15.59 -3.82
CA GLY A 30 18.28 -16.99 -4.18
C GLY A 30 19.75 -17.32 -4.47
N ILE A 31 20.48 -16.42 -5.15
CA ILE A 31 21.91 -16.59 -5.41
C ILE A 31 22.71 -16.57 -4.10
N LEU A 32 22.40 -15.65 -3.18
CA LEU A 32 23.06 -15.60 -1.87
C LEU A 32 22.84 -16.88 -1.07
N LEU A 33 21.61 -17.40 -1.06
CA LEU A 33 21.29 -18.68 -0.43
C LEU A 33 22.02 -19.86 -1.09
N ALA A 34 22.11 -19.86 -2.42
CA ALA A 34 22.84 -20.88 -3.16
C ALA A 34 24.34 -20.88 -2.86
N LEU A 35 24.94 -19.70 -2.71
CA LEU A 35 26.34 -19.56 -2.31
C LEU A 35 26.58 -20.06 -0.89
N LEU A 36 25.67 -19.73 0.05
CA LEU A 36 25.74 -20.19 1.43
C LEU A 36 25.66 -21.72 1.52
N GLU A 37 24.76 -22.35 0.77
CA GLU A 37 24.66 -23.82 0.76
C GLU A 37 25.87 -24.49 0.11
N ARG A 38 26.47 -23.83 -0.88
CA ARG A 38 27.71 -24.32 -1.51
C ARG A 38 28.88 -24.37 -0.52
N GLU A 39 28.95 -23.49 0.48
CA GLU A 39 29.98 -23.55 1.52
C GLU A 39 29.93 -24.85 2.33
N ARG A 40 28.73 -25.41 2.51
CA ARG A 40 28.51 -26.64 3.28
C ARG A 40 28.63 -27.90 2.44
N THR A 41 28.14 -27.85 1.20
CA THR A 41 27.99 -29.03 0.34
C THR A 41 29.07 -29.15 -0.74
N GLY A 42 29.76 -28.06 -1.06
CA GLY A 42 30.67 -27.94 -2.20
C GLY A 42 29.98 -27.93 -3.56
N LYS A 43 28.63 -27.95 -3.62
CA LYS A 43 27.87 -28.06 -4.88
C LYS A 43 27.18 -26.75 -5.23
N GLY A 44 27.22 -26.39 -6.51
CA GLY A 44 26.38 -25.32 -7.06
C GLY A 44 24.94 -25.79 -7.26
N GLN A 45 24.04 -24.84 -7.55
CA GLN A 45 22.64 -25.11 -7.87
C GLN A 45 22.14 -24.14 -8.93
N TRP A 46 21.10 -24.54 -9.67
CA TRP A 46 20.41 -23.67 -10.61
C TRP A 46 19.40 -22.81 -9.84
N VAL A 47 19.50 -21.48 -10.01
CA VAL A 47 18.61 -20.52 -9.36
C VAL A 47 17.86 -19.77 -10.44
N HIS A 48 16.54 -19.69 -10.32
CA HIS A 48 15.67 -18.97 -11.23
C HIS A 48 14.67 -18.11 -10.46
N THR A 49 14.07 -17.16 -11.17
CA THR A 49 13.00 -16.28 -10.67
C THR A 49 11.98 -16.07 -11.78
N SER A 50 10.83 -15.48 -11.45
CA SER A 50 9.79 -15.14 -12.41
C SER A 50 9.24 -13.75 -12.13
N LEU A 51 9.07 -12.95 -13.20
CA LEU A 51 8.39 -11.66 -13.12
C LEU A 51 6.96 -11.83 -12.58
N LEU A 52 6.26 -12.91 -12.98
CA LEU A 52 4.90 -13.17 -12.53
C LEU A 52 4.86 -13.58 -11.06
N GLU A 53 5.66 -14.57 -10.64
CA GLU A 53 5.69 -15.04 -9.25
C GLU A 53 6.12 -13.92 -8.30
N SER A 54 7.04 -13.05 -8.75
CA SER A 54 7.45 -11.88 -7.97
C SER A 54 6.27 -10.94 -7.72
N MET A 55 5.40 -10.71 -8.71
CA MET A 55 4.22 -9.85 -8.56
C MET A 55 3.12 -10.51 -7.74
N LEU A 56 2.95 -11.83 -7.86
CA LEU A 56 2.04 -12.58 -6.99
C LEU A 56 2.46 -12.46 -5.52
N SER A 57 3.77 -12.57 -5.24
CA SER A 57 4.31 -12.34 -3.89
C SER A 57 4.04 -10.92 -3.38
N LYS A 58 4.08 -9.90 -4.25
CA LYS A 58 3.80 -8.50 -3.88
C LYS A 58 2.32 -8.16 -3.69
N LEU A 59 1.38 -9.08 -3.93
CA LEU A 59 -0.03 -8.84 -3.65
C LEU A 59 -0.34 -8.75 -2.16
N ASP A 60 0.46 -9.39 -1.29
CA ASP A 60 0.32 -9.33 0.16
C ASP A 60 -1.15 -9.50 0.62
N PHE A 61 -1.70 -8.57 1.39
CA PHE A 61 -3.07 -8.63 1.89
C PHE A 61 -4.13 -8.57 0.78
N GLN A 62 -3.81 -7.99 -0.39
CA GLN A 62 -4.74 -7.99 -1.53
C GLN A 62 -4.91 -9.40 -2.09
N GLY A 63 -3.85 -10.21 -2.05
CA GLY A 63 -3.92 -11.63 -2.35
C GLY A 63 -4.78 -12.37 -1.32
N ALA A 64 -4.58 -12.07 -0.03
CA ALA A 64 -5.35 -12.67 1.06
C ALA A 64 -6.86 -12.37 0.96
N ARG A 65 -7.25 -11.16 0.56
CA ARG A 65 -8.67 -10.80 0.33
C ARG A 65 -9.34 -11.75 -0.66
N TYR A 66 -8.67 -12.04 -1.77
CA TYR A 66 -9.18 -12.96 -2.77
C TYR A 66 -9.17 -14.41 -2.25
N THR A 67 -8.05 -14.89 -1.71
CA THR A 67 -7.93 -16.30 -1.33
C THR A 67 -8.77 -16.69 -0.10
N MET A 68 -9.03 -15.73 0.81
CA MET A 68 -9.81 -15.97 2.03
C MET A 68 -11.31 -15.66 1.86
N LEU A 69 -11.66 -14.62 1.10
CA LEU A 69 -13.03 -14.10 1.05
C LEU A 69 -13.63 -14.09 -0.37
N GLY A 70 -12.86 -14.44 -1.40
CA GLY A 70 -13.29 -14.30 -2.81
C GLY A 70 -13.41 -12.85 -3.27
N ASP A 71 -12.98 -11.90 -2.45
CA ASP A 71 -13.05 -10.46 -2.73
C ASP A 71 -11.98 -10.09 -3.76
N ILE A 72 -12.41 -9.55 -4.91
CA ILE A 72 -11.53 -9.06 -5.97
C ILE A 72 -11.25 -7.58 -5.70
N PRO A 73 -10.03 -7.21 -5.25
CA PRO A 73 -9.77 -5.84 -4.85
C PRO A 73 -9.82 -4.88 -6.05
N ALA A 74 -10.43 -3.72 -5.83
CA ALA A 74 -10.45 -2.61 -6.77
C ALA A 74 -9.38 -1.56 -6.44
N GLN A 75 -9.19 -0.61 -7.35
CA GLN A 75 -8.38 0.58 -7.14
C GLN A 75 -8.95 1.44 -6.00
N GLN A 76 -8.12 1.83 -5.04
CA GLN A 76 -8.52 2.64 -3.87
C GLN A 76 -7.86 4.03 -3.82
N GLY A 77 -7.08 4.39 -4.84
CA GLY A 77 -6.29 5.62 -4.82
C GLY A 77 -5.22 5.60 -3.72
N ASN A 78 -5.19 6.67 -2.93
CA ASN A 78 -4.19 6.86 -1.87
C ASN A 78 -4.71 6.52 -0.46
N ASP A 79 -5.91 5.97 -0.34
CA ASP A 79 -6.48 5.54 0.94
C ASP A 79 -6.12 4.08 1.24
N HIS A 80 -5.89 3.78 2.51
CA HIS A 80 -5.72 2.40 2.95
C HIS A 80 -7.06 1.66 2.83
N PRO A 81 -7.12 0.47 2.21
CA PRO A 81 -8.40 -0.18 1.92
C PRO A 81 -9.22 -0.59 3.14
N THR A 82 -8.60 -0.74 4.30
CA THR A 82 -9.23 -1.31 5.51
C THR A 82 -9.07 -0.46 6.77
N ALA A 83 -8.42 0.71 6.70
CA ALA A 83 -8.13 1.49 7.90
C ALA A 83 -8.33 2.99 7.66
N PHE A 84 -8.96 3.66 8.62
CA PHE A 84 -9.14 5.11 8.59
C PHE A 84 -8.90 5.72 9.99
N PRO A 85 -8.27 6.90 10.09
CA PRO A 85 -7.65 7.68 9.02
C PRO A 85 -6.28 7.12 8.63
N MET A 86 -6.19 6.56 7.41
CA MET A 86 -4.93 6.14 6.81
C MET A 86 -4.95 6.43 5.31
N GLY A 87 -4.25 7.47 4.88
CA GLY A 87 -4.26 7.90 3.49
C GLY A 87 -3.65 9.28 3.27
N THR A 88 -3.80 9.79 2.06
CA THR A 88 -3.24 11.09 1.65
C THR A 88 -4.24 12.23 1.78
N PHE A 89 -3.83 13.31 2.44
CA PHE A 89 -4.64 14.50 2.71
C PHE A 89 -4.02 15.72 2.05
N ALA A 90 -4.86 16.56 1.43
CA ALA A 90 -4.42 17.85 0.90
C ALA A 90 -4.14 18.85 2.03
N CYS A 91 -3.08 19.63 1.85
CA CYS A 91 -2.61 20.71 2.72
C CYS A 91 -2.42 21.99 1.89
N ALA A 92 -2.09 23.11 2.54
CA ALA A 92 -1.99 24.42 1.87
C ALA A 92 -0.90 24.48 0.79
N ASP A 93 0.15 23.67 0.94
CA ASP A 93 1.37 23.67 0.14
C ASP A 93 1.68 22.30 -0.49
N GLY A 94 0.75 21.33 -0.39
CA GLY A 94 0.96 20.00 -0.96
C GLY A 94 0.10 18.93 -0.32
N PHE A 95 0.69 17.75 -0.15
CA PHE A 95 0.00 16.57 0.37
C PHE A 95 0.76 15.98 1.55
N VAL A 96 0.03 15.48 2.53
CA VAL A 96 0.58 14.73 3.67
C VAL A 96 -0.07 13.35 3.72
N ASN A 97 0.73 12.32 3.93
CA ASN A 97 0.22 10.98 4.20
C ASN A 97 0.10 10.81 5.73
N ILE A 98 -1.08 10.40 6.19
CA ILE A 98 -1.40 10.25 7.61
C ILE A 98 -1.77 8.80 7.85
N ALA A 99 -1.19 8.18 8.88
CA ALA A 99 -1.56 6.83 9.32
C ALA A 99 -1.90 6.84 10.82
N ALA A 100 -3.19 6.76 11.13
CA ALA A 100 -3.74 6.70 12.48
C ALA A 100 -4.70 5.51 12.62
N PRO A 101 -4.23 4.26 12.41
CA PRO A 101 -5.10 3.08 12.30
C PRO A 101 -5.80 2.69 13.61
N THR A 102 -5.33 3.15 14.76
CA THR A 102 -5.92 2.80 16.05
C THR A 102 -6.95 3.84 16.49
N GLU A 103 -7.94 3.40 17.25
CA GLU A 103 -8.99 4.28 17.79
C GLU A 103 -8.40 5.44 18.63
N ARG A 104 -7.34 5.18 19.41
CA ARG A 104 -6.61 6.22 20.15
C ARG A 104 -6.02 7.27 19.21
N CYS A 105 -5.32 6.85 18.16
CA CYS A 105 -4.73 7.77 17.19
C CYS A 105 -5.80 8.51 16.38
N GLY A 106 -6.86 7.83 15.96
CA GLY A 106 -7.99 8.42 15.23
C GLY A 106 -8.74 9.47 16.04
N ARG A 107 -8.96 9.22 17.35
CA ARG A 107 -9.52 10.22 18.28
C ARG A 107 -8.61 11.44 18.42
N ALA A 108 -7.31 11.22 18.65
CA ALA A 108 -6.35 12.32 18.77
C ALA A 108 -6.27 13.16 17.49
N PHE A 109 -6.28 12.51 16.33
CA PHE A 109 -6.32 13.16 15.01
C PHE A 109 -7.59 13.99 14.86
N SER A 110 -8.77 13.41 15.11
CA SER A 110 -10.05 14.09 14.99
C SER A 110 -10.18 15.28 15.93
N MET A 111 -9.69 15.14 17.17
CA MET A 111 -9.73 16.20 18.17
C MET A 111 -8.88 17.40 17.73
N ARG A 112 -7.65 17.17 17.26
CA ARG A 112 -6.76 18.24 16.78
C ARG A 112 -7.25 18.85 15.46
N LEU A 113 -7.83 18.05 14.57
CA LEU A 113 -8.42 18.52 13.32
C LEU A 113 -9.62 19.45 13.58
N ARG A 114 -10.53 19.05 14.48
CA ARG A 114 -11.68 19.87 14.88
C ARG A 114 -11.27 21.17 15.57
N MET A 115 -10.27 21.13 16.45
CA MET A 115 -9.73 22.35 17.08
C MET A 115 -9.16 23.33 16.04
N ARG A 116 -8.47 22.82 15.01
CA ARG A 116 -7.91 23.67 13.94
C ARG A 116 -9.00 24.28 13.07
N LEU A 117 -9.98 23.49 12.62
CA LEU A 117 -11.12 23.98 11.81
C LEU A 117 -11.97 25.02 12.55
N ALA A 118 -12.17 24.87 13.86
CA ALA A 118 -12.85 25.88 14.68
C ALA A 118 -12.03 27.18 14.85
N SER A 119 -10.70 27.10 14.77
CA SER A 119 -9.78 28.24 14.95
C SER A 119 -9.33 28.92 13.65
N SER A 120 -9.48 28.28 12.48
CA SER A 120 -8.93 28.76 11.22
C SER A 120 -10.01 29.13 10.21
N ARG A 121 -10.12 30.42 9.87
CA ARG A 121 -10.81 30.86 8.63
C ARG A 121 -9.95 30.43 7.44
N GLY A 122 -10.25 29.29 6.81
CA GLY A 122 -9.74 28.97 5.46
C GLY A 122 -9.08 27.61 5.24
N VAL A 123 -8.87 26.77 6.26
CA VAL A 123 -8.33 25.42 6.04
C VAL A 123 -9.46 24.45 5.69
N ARG A 124 -9.53 23.99 4.44
CA ARG A 124 -10.44 22.93 4.01
C ARG A 124 -9.65 21.63 3.85
N ILE A 125 -9.79 20.71 4.80
CA ILE A 125 -9.32 19.33 4.64
C ILE A 125 -10.49 18.52 4.10
N THR A 126 -10.53 18.33 2.78
CA THR A 126 -11.54 17.52 2.11
C THR A 126 -11.00 16.12 1.90
N SER A 127 -11.24 15.21 2.87
CA SER A 127 -11.12 13.77 2.63
C SER A 127 -12.52 13.23 2.35
N ARG A 128 -12.72 12.56 1.20
CA ARG A 128 -13.99 11.87 0.87
C ARG A 128 -14.35 10.81 1.92
N ALA A 129 -13.36 10.21 2.59
CA ALA A 129 -13.58 9.23 3.64
C ALA A 129 -14.20 9.82 4.92
N TYR A 130 -13.95 11.10 5.24
CA TYR A 130 -14.60 11.75 6.40
C TYR A 130 -16.10 11.96 6.18
N ALA A 131 -16.52 12.21 4.94
CA ALA A 131 -17.94 12.37 4.59
C ALA A 131 -18.72 11.05 4.67
N GLN A 132 -18.08 9.91 4.41
CA GLN A 132 -18.72 8.59 4.48
C GLN A 132 -18.83 8.06 5.92
N GLN A 133 -17.88 8.38 6.81
CA GLN A 133 -17.92 7.95 8.22
C GLN A 133 -18.69 8.90 9.15
N ALA A 134 -18.94 10.14 8.76
CA ALA A 134 -19.80 11.05 9.53
C ALA A 134 -21.31 10.79 9.32
N ALA A 135 -21.67 9.87 8.43
CA ALA A 135 -23.04 9.49 8.10
C ALA A 135 -23.53 8.19 8.79
N THR A 136 -22.73 7.65 9.72
CA THR A 136 -23.04 6.50 10.60
C THR A 136 -22.68 6.87 12.03
#